data_AF-A0A7V2J6B9-F1
#
_entry.id   AF-A0A7V2J6B9-F1
#
_cell.length_a   1.000
_cell.length_b   1.000
_cell.length_c   1.000
_cell.angle_alpha   90.00
_cell.angle_beta   90.00
_cell.angle_gamma   90.00
#
_symmetry.space_group_name_H-M   'P 1'
#
loop_
_entity.id
_entity.type
_entity.pdbx_description
1 polymer ?
#
loop_
_entity_poly.entity_id
_entity_poly.type
_entity_poly.pdbx_seq_one_letter_code
_entity_poly.pdbx_strand_id
1 'polypeptide(L)'
;MNFWNDITDDFKTVFEMDPAAKNKLEVILSYSGFHAIFFYRLNHNLWKTGIPFLPRFLSQIAKVITGIEIHPAAKIGKGFFIDHGMGVVIGETAEIGENCLIYQGVTLGGTGKEKGKRHPTLGNNVVVGAGAKILGAITIGDNVKIGANSVVLQPVPKNSIVVGVPGRVIKKKVIKMFDDGPVEMLDHVHIPDPLEEKFEEIKEYINVLERRISSLEGNTETIKVYNTLSGKKEDFVPLVPNKISMYVCGITAYDVCHLGHARSAIVFDIIKRYFRYRGFEVTHARNITDIDDKIIARAAQENISAEEVARKYTEEYYRDMDLLGVSRADIEPNATDHIQEMIDTIQGLIDKGYAYTVEGGDVYFEVSKFDGYGKLSGKN
;
A
#
# COMPACT_ATOMS: atom_id res chain seq x y z
N MET A 1 -17.14 -24.91 -45.22
CA MET A 1 -17.15 -23.45 -45.04
C MET A 1 -17.10 -22.80 -46.41
N ASN A 2 -18.07 -21.94 -46.72
CA ASN A 2 -18.09 -21.20 -47.97
C ASN A 2 -17.22 -19.95 -47.80
N PHE A 3 -16.16 -19.82 -48.59
CA PHE A 3 -15.24 -18.68 -48.61
C PHE A 3 -15.96 -17.31 -48.57
N TRP A 4 -17.06 -17.18 -49.31
CA TRP A 4 -17.87 -15.98 -49.37
C TRP A 4 -18.62 -15.66 -48.07
N ASN A 5 -19.04 -16.69 -47.33
CA ASN A 5 -19.69 -16.48 -46.03
C ASN A 5 -18.67 -15.97 -45.02
N ASP A 6 -17.46 -16.53 -45.00
CA ASP A 6 -16.41 -16.11 -44.07
C ASP A 6 -16.00 -14.64 -44.31
N ILE A 7 -15.89 -14.21 -45.58
CA ILE A 7 -15.61 -12.80 -45.92
C ILE A 7 -16.75 -11.88 -45.53
N THR A 8 -18.00 -12.33 -45.72
CA THR A 8 -19.17 -11.54 -45.34
C THR A 8 -19.24 -11.36 -43.83
N ASP A 9 -18.91 -12.40 -43.07
CA ASP A 9 -18.82 -12.36 -41.61
C ASP A 9 -17.68 -11.42 -41.17
N ASP A 10 -16.47 -11.58 -41.74
CA ASP A 10 -15.31 -10.73 -41.45
C ASP A 10 -15.61 -9.24 -41.78
N PHE A 11 -16.35 -8.96 -42.86
CA PHE A 11 -16.77 -7.59 -43.24
C PHE A 11 -17.77 -6.99 -42.25
N LYS A 12 -18.75 -7.78 -41.76
CA LYS A 12 -19.71 -7.31 -40.75
C LYS A 12 -19.01 -6.96 -39.44
N THR A 13 -18.04 -7.78 -39.03
CA THR A 13 -17.30 -7.57 -37.78
C THR A 13 -16.57 -6.21 -37.76
N VAL A 14 -16.10 -5.70 -38.90
CA VAL A 14 -15.49 -4.37 -38.97
C VAL A 14 -16.45 -3.28 -38.46
N PHE A 15 -17.72 -3.34 -38.88
CA PHE A 15 -18.73 -2.35 -38.45
C PHE A 15 -19.18 -2.54 -37.00
N GLU A 16 -19.11 -3.75 -36.47
CA GLU A 16 -19.49 -4.04 -35.09
C GLU A 16 -18.39 -3.62 -34.09
N MET A 17 -17.13 -3.74 -34.48
CA MET A 17 -15.98 -3.56 -33.59
C MET A 17 -15.30 -2.19 -33.71
N ASP A 18 -15.40 -1.51 -34.87
CA ASP A 18 -14.76 -0.21 -35.10
C ASP A 18 -15.78 0.94 -35.22
N PRO A 19 -15.87 1.85 -34.22
CA PRO A 19 -16.72 3.04 -34.28
C PRO A 19 -16.37 4.01 -35.41
N ALA A 20 -15.16 3.93 -35.98
CA ALA A 20 -14.72 4.80 -37.08
C ALA A 20 -15.22 4.33 -38.46
N ALA A 21 -15.71 3.09 -38.58
CA ALA A 21 -16.19 2.52 -39.84
C ALA A 21 -17.55 3.10 -40.24
N LYS A 22 -17.55 4.26 -40.92
CA LYS A 22 -18.79 4.96 -41.32
C LYS A 22 -19.39 4.45 -42.63
N ASN A 23 -18.55 4.03 -43.59
CA ASN A 23 -18.97 3.71 -44.95
C ASN A 23 -18.43 2.37 -45.47
N LYS A 24 -19.26 1.62 -46.21
CA LYS A 24 -18.88 0.34 -46.84
C LYS A 24 -17.73 0.46 -47.83
N LEU A 25 -17.74 1.50 -48.67
CA LEU A 25 -16.67 1.75 -49.64
C LEU A 25 -15.33 2.06 -48.97
N GLU A 26 -15.37 2.78 -47.84
CA GLU A 26 -14.18 3.13 -47.06
C GLU A 26 -13.53 1.89 -46.45
N VAL A 27 -14.32 0.98 -45.88
CA VAL A 27 -13.81 -0.30 -45.37
C VAL A 27 -13.20 -1.14 -46.50
N ILE A 28 -13.88 -1.25 -47.65
CA ILE A 28 -13.39 -2.04 -48.78
C ILE A 28 -12.11 -1.47 -49.39
N LEU A 29 -11.91 -0.15 -49.40
CA LEU A 29 -10.77 0.48 -50.08
C LEU A 29 -9.61 0.84 -49.16
N SER A 30 -9.86 1.11 -47.88
CA SER A 30 -8.88 1.74 -46.98
C SER A 30 -8.47 0.89 -45.78
N TYR A 31 -9.21 -0.19 -45.45
CA TYR A 31 -8.89 -1.01 -44.28
C TYR A 31 -7.88 -2.11 -44.63
N SER A 32 -6.61 -1.85 -44.33
CA SER A 32 -5.51 -2.80 -44.54
C SER A 32 -5.70 -4.12 -43.79
N GLY A 33 -6.31 -4.09 -42.60
CA GLY A 33 -6.67 -5.28 -41.84
C GLY A 33 -7.63 -6.22 -42.58
N PHE A 34 -8.70 -5.64 -43.16
CA PHE A 34 -9.66 -6.39 -43.97
C PHE A 34 -9.00 -6.96 -45.23
N HIS A 35 -8.17 -6.17 -45.94
CA HIS A 35 -7.42 -6.66 -47.11
C HIS A 35 -6.51 -7.83 -46.76
N ALA A 36 -5.78 -7.76 -45.64
CA ALA A 36 -4.89 -8.82 -45.21
C ALA A 36 -5.64 -10.13 -44.93
N ILE A 37 -6.79 -10.05 -44.27
CA ILE A 37 -7.65 -11.22 -44.03
C ILE A 37 -8.17 -11.78 -45.36
N PHE A 38 -8.63 -10.94 -46.28
CA PHE A 38 -9.08 -11.38 -47.60
C PHE A 38 -7.99 -12.15 -48.36
N PHE A 39 -6.78 -11.58 -48.46
CA PHE A 39 -5.65 -12.26 -49.09
C PHE A 39 -5.26 -13.55 -48.36
N TYR A 40 -5.29 -13.55 -47.02
CA TYR A 40 -5.04 -14.76 -46.24
C TYR A 40 -6.06 -15.86 -46.55
N ARG A 41 -7.36 -15.57 -46.58
CA ARG A 41 -8.40 -16.57 -46.86
C ARG A 41 -8.19 -17.21 -48.24
N LEU A 42 -7.83 -16.40 -49.24
CA LEU A 42 -7.50 -16.87 -50.59
C LEU A 42 -6.26 -17.78 -50.56
N ASN A 43 -5.17 -17.32 -49.94
CA ASN A 43 -3.91 -18.05 -49.84
C ASN A 43 -4.05 -19.35 -49.04
N HIS A 44 -4.86 -19.35 -47.98
CA HIS A 44 -5.14 -20.52 -47.15
C HIS A 44 -5.93 -21.58 -47.93
N ASN A 45 -6.86 -21.16 -48.80
CA ASN A 45 -7.54 -22.09 -49.70
C ASN A 45 -6.59 -22.69 -50.74
N LEU A 46 -5.70 -21.89 -51.34
CA LEU A 46 -4.65 -22.39 -52.24
C LEU A 46 -3.65 -23.31 -51.53
N TRP A 47 -3.39 -23.07 -50.24
CA TRP A 47 -2.57 -23.96 -49.42
C TRP A 47 -3.25 -25.33 -49.22
N LYS A 48 -4.56 -25.35 -48.96
CA LYS A 48 -5.35 -26.59 -48.78
C LYS A 48 -5.44 -27.44 -50.05
N THR A 49 -5.34 -26.85 -51.25
CA THR A 49 -5.32 -27.61 -52.51
C THR A 49 -3.97 -28.28 -52.78
N GLY A 50 -2.97 -28.06 -51.91
CA GLY A 50 -1.66 -28.71 -52.02
C GLY A 50 -0.70 -28.04 -53.00
N ILE A 51 -1.00 -26.82 -53.47
CA ILE A 51 -0.10 -26.09 -54.37
C ILE A 51 1.15 -25.67 -53.59
N PRO A 52 2.34 -26.15 -53.97
CA PRO A 52 3.58 -25.77 -53.30
C PRO A 52 3.97 -24.33 -53.65
N PHE A 53 4.68 -23.66 -52.74
CA PHE A 53 5.31 -22.33 -52.91
C PHE A 53 4.37 -21.13 -53.15
N LEU A 54 3.42 -21.22 -54.10
CA LEU A 54 2.57 -20.12 -54.54
C LEU A 54 1.80 -19.42 -53.39
N PRO A 55 1.16 -20.14 -52.45
CA PRO A 55 0.49 -19.48 -51.32
C PRO A 55 1.44 -18.67 -50.45
N ARG A 56 2.68 -19.16 -50.25
CA ARG A 56 3.68 -18.46 -49.45
C ARG A 56 4.20 -17.23 -50.17
N PHE A 57 4.43 -17.31 -51.48
CA PHE A 57 4.82 -16.15 -52.28
C PHE A 57 3.74 -15.06 -52.26
N LEU A 58 2.48 -15.42 -52.49
CA LEU A 58 1.35 -14.48 -52.43
C LEU A 58 1.17 -13.86 -51.04
N SER A 59 1.47 -14.60 -49.97
CA SER A 59 1.46 -14.04 -48.60
C SER A 59 2.50 -12.93 -48.41
N GLN A 60 3.64 -12.98 -49.11
CA GLN A 60 4.64 -11.91 -49.05
C GLN A 60 4.21 -10.67 -49.83
N ILE A 61 3.53 -10.84 -50.96
CA ILE A 61 2.92 -9.71 -51.69
C ILE A 61 1.86 -9.04 -50.81
N ALA A 62 0.98 -9.82 -50.17
CA ALA A 62 -0.02 -9.30 -49.25
C ALA A 62 0.64 -8.52 -48.09
N LYS A 63 1.75 -9.02 -47.55
CA LYS A 63 2.55 -8.32 -46.52
C LYS A 63 3.08 -6.97 -47.02
N VAL A 64 3.62 -6.90 -48.23
CA VAL A 64 4.15 -5.64 -48.80
C VAL A 64 3.04 -4.59 -48.95
N ILE A 65 1.83 -5.03 -49.36
CA ILE A 65 0.68 -4.13 -49.57
C ILE A 65 0.07 -3.67 -48.24
N THR A 66 -0.08 -4.59 -47.29
CA THR A 66 -0.89 -4.35 -46.06
C THR A 66 -0.06 -4.08 -44.81
N GLY A 67 1.22 -4.42 -44.81
CA GLY A 67 2.08 -4.38 -43.62
C GLY A 67 1.84 -5.54 -42.63
N ILE A 68 0.96 -6.49 -42.97
CA ILE A 68 0.56 -7.61 -42.10
C ILE A 68 1.11 -8.93 -42.67
N GLU A 69 1.86 -9.69 -41.86
CA GLU A 69 2.37 -11.01 -42.25
C GLU A 69 1.51 -12.12 -41.65
N ILE A 70 0.82 -12.88 -42.51
CA ILE A 70 0.06 -14.08 -42.12
C ILE A 70 0.57 -15.27 -42.91
N HIS A 71 1.00 -16.32 -42.21
CA HIS A 71 1.39 -17.55 -42.87
C HIS A 71 0.17 -18.29 -43.45
N PRO A 72 0.19 -18.78 -44.71
CA PRO A 72 -0.96 -19.45 -45.33
C PRO A 72 -1.47 -20.70 -44.58
N ALA A 73 -0.58 -21.39 -43.86
CA ALA A 73 -0.92 -22.59 -43.09
C ALA A 73 -1.58 -22.30 -41.73
N ALA A 74 -1.61 -21.04 -41.27
CA ALA A 74 -2.29 -20.67 -40.04
C ALA A 74 -3.79 -21.02 -40.14
N LYS A 75 -4.45 -21.25 -39.01
CA LYS A 75 -5.90 -21.48 -38.97
C LYS A 75 -6.54 -20.32 -38.24
N ILE A 76 -7.50 -19.66 -38.88
CA ILE A 76 -8.16 -18.48 -38.34
C ILE A 76 -9.66 -18.72 -38.43
N GLY A 77 -10.37 -18.58 -37.31
CA GLY A 77 -11.82 -18.64 -37.20
C GLY A 77 -12.51 -17.46 -37.89
N LYS A 78 -13.84 -17.40 -37.78
CA LYS A 78 -14.65 -16.32 -38.36
C LYS A 78 -14.64 -15.07 -37.47
N GLY A 79 -14.95 -13.91 -38.06
CA GLY A 79 -15.06 -12.66 -37.31
C GLY A 79 -13.72 -12.20 -36.75
N PHE A 80 -12.63 -12.55 -37.44
CA PHE A 80 -11.30 -12.11 -37.03
C PHE A 80 -11.11 -10.67 -37.50
N PHE A 81 -10.81 -9.76 -36.58
CA PHE A 81 -10.63 -8.34 -36.89
C PHE A 81 -9.20 -7.91 -36.56
N ILE A 82 -8.57 -7.21 -37.51
CA ILE A 82 -7.25 -6.61 -37.34
C ILE A 82 -7.41 -5.10 -37.42
N ASP A 83 -7.21 -4.43 -36.29
CA ASP A 83 -7.27 -2.97 -36.22
C ASP A 83 -5.85 -2.38 -36.34
N HIS A 84 -5.71 -1.37 -37.20
CA HIS A 84 -4.44 -0.70 -37.50
C HIS A 84 -3.25 -1.63 -37.83
N GLY A 85 -3.48 -2.80 -38.43
CA GLY A 85 -2.61 -3.98 -38.39
C GLY A 85 -1.12 -3.91 -38.82
N MET A 86 -0.54 -2.75 -39.11
CA MET A 86 0.89 -2.60 -39.40
C MET A 86 1.76 -3.37 -38.40
N GLY A 87 2.66 -4.23 -38.90
CA GLY A 87 3.59 -5.00 -38.08
C GLY A 87 2.99 -6.20 -37.35
N VAL A 88 1.74 -6.59 -37.67
CA VAL A 88 1.16 -7.85 -37.18
C VAL A 88 1.85 -9.03 -37.85
N VAL A 89 2.23 -10.04 -37.06
CA VAL A 89 2.89 -11.26 -37.53
C VAL A 89 2.19 -12.48 -36.96
N ILE A 90 1.65 -13.34 -37.84
CA ILE A 90 0.97 -14.59 -37.51
C ILE A 90 1.72 -15.76 -38.16
N GLY A 91 2.30 -16.62 -37.33
CA GLY A 91 3.15 -17.70 -37.80
C GLY A 91 2.42 -18.96 -38.30
N GLU A 92 3.20 -19.90 -38.85
CA GLU A 92 2.72 -21.07 -39.61
C GLU A 92 1.70 -21.94 -38.88
N THR A 93 1.94 -22.23 -37.61
CA THR A 93 1.12 -23.17 -36.83
C THR A 93 0.19 -22.45 -35.87
N ALA A 94 -0.04 -21.14 -36.08
CA ALA A 94 -0.92 -20.36 -35.24
C ALA A 94 -2.37 -20.79 -35.49
N GLU A 95 -3.14 -20.87 -34.40
CA GLU A 95 -4.57 -21.15 -34.46
C GLU A 95 -5.30 -20.03 -33.74
N ILE A 96 -6.27 -19.40 -34.39
CA ILE A 96 -7.04 -18.29 -33.85
C ILE A 96 -8.51 -18.69 -33.90
N GLY A 97 -9.21 -18.59 -32.77
CA GLY A 97 -10.64 -18.84 -32.66
C GLY A 97 -11.50 -17.80 -33.36
N GLU A 98 -12.78 -17.78 -33.01
CA GLU A 98 -13.77 -16.86 -33.55
C GLU A 98 -13.78 -15.52 -32.80
N ASN A 99 -14.17 -14.45 -33.51
CA ASN A 99 -14.39 -13.10 -32.95
C ASN A 99 -13.18 -12.52 -32.21
N CYS A 100 -11.97 -12.83 -32.69
CA CYS A 100 -10.75 -12.31 -32.10
C CYS A 100 -10.39 -10.94 -32.69
N LEU A 101 -9.87 -10.05 -31.85
CA LEU A 101 -9.41 -8.72 -32.23
C LEU A 101 -7.91 -8.58 -31.96
N ILE A 102 -7.15 -8.20 -32.98
CA ILE A 102 -5.71 -7.97 -32.88
C ILE A 102 -5.38 -6.54 -33.36
N TYR A 103 -4.63 -5.82 -32.53
CA TYR A 103 -4.13 -4.48 -32.85
C TYR A 103 -2.75 -4.52 -33.53
N GLN A 104 -2.28 -3.35 -33.96
CA GLN A 104 -0.97 -3.15 -34.60
C GLN A 104 0.19 -3.76 -33.83
N GLY A 105 1.23 -4.22 -34.54
CA GLY A 105 2.48 -4.69 -33.95
C GLY A 105 2.39 -5.98 -33.13
N VAL A 106 1.26 -6.68 -33.15
CA VAL A 106 1.10 -7.95 -32.43
C VAL A 106 1.87 -9.08 -33.10
N THR A 107 2.49 -9.97 -32.33
CA THR A 107 3.17 -11.16 -32.86
C THR A 107 2.66 -12.42 -32.21
N LEU A 108 2.17 -13.35 -33.03
CA LEU A 108 1.90 -14.75 -32.68
C LEU A 108 3.06 -15.60 -33.18
N GLY A 109 4.13 -15.63 -32.39
CA GLY A 109 5.45 -16.09 -32.79
C GLY A 109 5.80 -17.48 -32.28
N GLY A 110 6.76 -18.12 -32.95
CA GLY A 110 7.32 -19.41 -32.53
C GLY A 110 8.42 -19.26 -31.48
N THR A 111 8.62 -20.30 -30.66
CA THR A 111 9.83 -20.47 -29.85
C THR A 111 10.59 -21.73 -30.28
N GLY A 112 11.94 -21.69 -30.20
CA GLY A 112 12.80 -22.83 -30.53
C GLY A 112 12.99 -23.10 -32.04
N LYS A 113 13.71 -24.21 -32.34
CA LYS A 113 14.04 -24.65 -33.71
C LYS A 113 13.35 -25.96 -34.13
N GLU A 114 12.48 -26.51 -33.28
CA GLU A 114 11.85 -27.81 -33.52
C GLU A 114 10.76 -27.73 -34.60
N LYS A 115 10.62 -28.82 -35.36
CA LYS A 115 9.58 -28.96 -36.38
C LYS A 115 8.30 -29.47 -35.70
N GLY A 116 7.24 -28.68 -35.74
CA GLY A 116 5.95 -29.00 -35.12
C GLY A 116 5.13 -27.77 -34.76
N LYS A 117 4.09 -27.97 -33.91
CA LYS A 117 3.31 -26.89 -33.31
C LYS A 117 4.25 -26.04 -32.44
N ARG A 118 4.46 -24.79 -32.83
CA ARG A 118 5.37 -23.86 -32.16
C ARG A 118 4.80 -22.47 -31.94
N HIS A 119 3.67 -22.16 -32.57
CA HIS A 119 2.97 -20.88 -32.45
C HIS A 119 1.73 -21.02 -31.56
N PRO A 120 1.19 -19.89 -31.06
CA PRO A 120 0.09 -19.92 -30.10
C PRO A 120 -1.23 -20.45 -30.67
N THR A 121 -2.11 -20.86 -29.77
CA THR A 121 -3.53 -21.10 -30.02
C THR A 121 -4.35 -20.10 -29.20
N LEU A 122 -5.15 -19.27 -29.88
CA LEU A 122 -6.08 -18.34 -29.27
C LEU A 122 -7.48 -18.95 -29.30
N GLY A 123 -8.17 -18.94 -28.16
CA GLY A 123 -9.58 -19.28 -28.04
C GLY A 123 -10.48 -18.24 -28.70
N ASN A 124 -11.77 -18.27 -28.36
CA ASN A 124 -12.77 -17.36 -28.91
C ASN A 124 -12.82 -16.04 -28.13
N ASN A 125 -13.23 -14.95 -28.79
CA ASN A 125 -13.41 -13.62 -28.21
C ASN A 125 -12.13 -13.08 -27.52
N VAL A 126 -10.95 -13.40 -28.07
CA VAL A 126 -9.67 -12.93 -27.52
C VAL A 126 -9.33 -11.57 -28.11
N VAL A 127 -8.98 -10.62 -27.24
CA VAL A 127 -8.49 -9.29 -27.63
C VAL A 127 -7.01 -9.19 -27.33
N VAL A 128 -6.20 -8.83 -28.32
CA VAL A 128 -4.75 -8.68 -28.19
C VAL A 128 -4.35 -7.24 -28.48
N GLY A 129 -4.00 -6.52 -27.42
CA GLY A 129 -3.60 -5.12 -27.46
C GLY A 129 -2.35 -4.85 -28.28
N ALA A 130 -2.20 -3.60 -28.70
CA ALA A 130 -1.14 -3.16 -29.60
C ALA A 130 0.26 -3.56 -29.09
N GLY A 131 1.10 -4.07 -29.97
CA GLY A 131 2.50 -4.41 -29.68
C GLY A 131 2.71 -5.69 -28.87
N ALA A 132 1.66 -6.38 -28.42
CA ALA A 132 1.81 -7.59 -27.62
C ALA A 132 2.50 -8.74 -28.37
N LYS A 133 3.25 -9.57 -27.65
CA LYS A 133 4.02 -10.71 -28.19
C LYS A 133 3.57 -11.97 -27.47
N ILE A 134 2.96 -12.91 -28.20
CA ILE A 134 2.55 -14.21 -27.69
C ILE A 134 3.45 -15.24 -28.36
N LEU A 135 4.32 -15.88 -27.57
CA LEU A 135 5.42 -16.68 -28.10
C LEU A 135 5.32 -18.13 -27.63
N GLY A 136 5.42 -19.07 -28.57
CA GLY A 136 5.47 -20.50 -28.30
C GLY A 136 4.13 -21.21 -28.52
N ALA A 137 4.16 -22.55 -28.40
CA ALA A 137 2.97 -23.40 -28.48
C ALA A 137 2.13 -23.34 -27.20
N ILE A 138 1.62 -22.15 -26.89
CA ILE A 138 0.80 -21.90 -25.70
C ILE A 138 -0.66 -21.67 -26.09
N THR A 139 -1.56 -22.05 -25.18
CA THR A 139 -3.00 -21.87 -25.35
C THR A 139 -3.48 -20.68 -24.54
N ILE A 140 -4.20 -19.77 -25.20
CA ILE A 140 -4.92 -18.65 -24.61
C ILE A 140 -6.41 -19.03 -24.59
N GLY A 141 -7.02 -19.06 -23.43
CA GLY A 141 -8.43 -19.42 -23.27
C GLY A 141 -9.41 -18.39 -23.85
N ASP A 142 -10.70 -18.73 -23.82
CA ASP A 142 -11.76 -17.86 -24.31
C ASP A 142 -11.95 -16.61 -23.46
N ASN A 143 -12.43 -15.52 -24.08
CA ASN A 143 -12.73 -14.24 -23.45
C ASN A 143 -11.52 -13.65 -22.69
N VAL A 144 -10.32 -13.80 -23.26
CA VAL A 144 -9.09 -13.26 -22.70
C VAL A 144 -8.75 -11.91 -23.32
N LYS A 145 -8.26 -10.98 -22.50
CA LYS A 145 -7.72 -9.70 -22.97
C LYS A 145 -6.24 -9.60 -22.63
N ILE A 146 -5.41 -9.39 -23.63
CA ILE A 146 -3.97 -9.19 -23.49
C ILE A 146 -3.70 -7.70 -23.66
N GLY A 147 -3.13 -7.07 -22.64
CA GLY A 147 -2.80 -5.65 -22.66
C GLY A 147 -1.71 -5.32 -23.68
N ALA A 148 -1.65 -4.04 -24.07
CA ALA A 148 -0.64 -3.55 -24.99
C ALA A 148 0.79 -3.84 -24.50
N ASN A 149 1.70 -4.11 -25.44
CA ASN A 149 3.12 -4.44 -25.23
C ASN A 149 3.42 -5.62 -24.28
N SER A 150 2.42 -6.43 -23.92
CA SER A 150 2.63 -7.58 -23.04
C SER A 150 3.39 -8.70 -23.74
N VAL A 151 4.23 -9.44 -23.01
CA VAL A 151 4.98 -10.60 -23.55
C VAL A 151 4.50 -11.89 -22.90
N VAL A 152 3.60 -12.61 -23.56
CA VAL A 152 2.97 -13.84 -23.04
C VAL A 152 3.78 -15.07 -23.43
N LEU A 153 4.33 -15.74 -22.42
CA LEU A 153 5.20 -16.93 -22.58
C LEU A 153 4.58 -18.21 -21.99
N GLN A 154 3.41 -18.11 -21.36
CA GLN A 154 2.75 -19.21 -20.66
C GLN A 154 1.27 -19.30 -21.03
N PRO A 155 0.63 -20.48 -20.92
CA PRO A 155 -0.80 -20.63 -21.14
C PRO A 155 -1.63 -19.70 -20.26
N VAL A 156 -2.72 -19.18 -20.81
CA VAL A 156 -3.61 -18.22 -20.14
C VAL A 156 -5.00 -18.83 -19.98
N PRO A 157 -5.55 -18.90 -18.76
CA PRO A 157 -6.89 -19.44 -18.55
C PRO A 157 -7.97 -18.53 -19.14
N LYS A 158 -9.16 -19.09 -19.41
CA LYS A 158 -10.33 -18.35 -19.87
C LYS A 158 -10.72 -17.20 -18.92
N ASN A 159 -11.44 -16.20 -19.43
CA ASN A 159 -11.96 -15.05 -18.68
C ASN A 159 -10.87 -14.31 -17.87
N SER A 160 -9.73 -14.04 -18.49
CA SER A 160 -8.55 -13.48 -17.80
C SER A 160 -7.98 -12.25 -18.53
N ILE A 161 -7.32 -11.38 -17.77
CA ILE A 161 -6.55 -10.25 -18.32
C ILE A 161 -5.06 -10.53 -18.11
N VAL A 162 -4.25 -10.27 -19.13
CA VAL A 162 -2.79 -10.44 -19.06
C VAL A 162 -2.09 -9.15 -19.40
N VAL A 163 -1.18 -8.69 -18.53
CA VAL A 163 -0.35 -7.51 -18.79
C VAL A 163 1.10 -7.71 -18.35
N GLY A 164 2.00 -6.88 -18.90
CA GLY A 164 3.39 -6.79 -18.46
C GLY A 164 4.38 -7.62 -19.28
N VAL A 165 5.65 -7.50 -18.91
CA VAL A 165 6.79 -8.16 -19.57
C VAL A 165 7.70 -8.77 -18.51
N PRO A 166 7.69 -10.11 -18.30
CA PRO A 166 6.79 -11.09 -18.92
C PRO A 166 5.33 -10.92 -18.46
N GLY A 167 4.39 -11.29 -19.33
CA GLY A 167 2.96 -11.16 -19.12
C GLY A 167 2.48 -11.99 -17.94
N ARG A 168 1.76 -11.34 -17.02
CA ARG A 168 1.18 -11.94 -15.82
C ARG A 168 -0.34 -11.90 -15.91
N VAL A 169 -0.98 -12.97 -15.47
CA VAL A 169 -2.44 -13.04 -15.38
C VAL A 169 -2.90 -12.23 -14.17
N ILE A 170 -3.71 -11.20 -14.40
CA ILE A 170 -4.39 -10.45 -13.35
C ILE A 170 -5.80 -11.03 -13.22
N LYS A 171 -6.11 -11.55 -12.04
CA LYS A 171 -7.48 -11.98 -11.68
C LYS A 171 -8.05 -10.98 -10.69
N LYS A 172 -8.73 -9.94 -11.19
CA LYS A 172 -9.59 -9.12 -10.34
C LYS A 172 -11.04 -9.41 -10.67
N LYS A 173 -11.69 -10.21 -9.81
CA LYS A 173 -13.13 -10.39 -9.83
C LYS A 173 -13.75 -9.09 -9.36
N VAL A 174 -14.49 -8.40 -10.22
CA VAL A 174 -15.32 -7.27 -9.80
C VAL A 174 -16.77 -7.71 -9.90
N ILE A 175 -17.43 -7.80 -8.76
CA ILE A 175 -18.87 -8.02 -8.69
C ILE A 175 -19.50 -6.63 -8.83
N LYS A 176 -20.10 -6.33 -9.98
CA LYS A 176 -20.96 -5.14 -10.12
C LYS A 176 -22.40 -5.55 -9.84
N MET A 177 -23.07 -4.82 -8.95
CA MET A 177 -24.50 -4.97 -8.75
C MET A 177 -25.24 -4.25 -9.88
N PHE A 178 -26.09 -4.99 -10.59
CA PHE A 178 -27.10 -4.44 -11.49
C PHE A 178 -28.49 -4.70 -10.89
N ASP A 179 -29.51 -4.04 -11.42
CA ASP A 179 -30.91 -4.19 -10.95
C ASP A 179 -31.41 -5.65 -11.00
N ASP A 180 -30.82 -6.47 -11.88
CA ASP A 180 -31.14 -7.88 -12.07
C ASP A 180 -30.25 -8.85 -11.26
N GLY A 181 -29.37 -8.32 -10.39
CA GLY A 181 -28.49 -9.10 -9.51
C GLY A 181 -26.98 -8.84 -9.71
N PRO A 182 -26.13 -9.55 -8.94
CA PRO A 182 -24.68 -9.43 -9.06
C PRO A 182 -24.19 -10.07 -10.35
N VAL A 183 -23.57 -9.27 -11.24
CA VAL A 183 -22.90 -9.78 -12.43
C VAL A 183 -21.39 -9.70 -12.21
N GLU A 184 -20.71 -10.85 -12.32
CA GLU A 184 -19.25 -10.89 -12.35
C GLU A 184 -18.76 -10.25 -13.65
N MET A 185 -18.04 -9.15 -13.53
CA MET A 185 -17.40 -8.47 -14.65
C MET A 185 -15.89 -8.31 -14.38
N LEU A 186 -15.12 -8.29 -15.45
CA LEU A 186 -13.71 -7.95 -15.40
C LEU A 186 -13.59 -6.41 -15.43
N ASP A 187 -12.85 -5.82 -14.49
CA ASP A 187 -12.54 -4.39 -14.54
C ASP A 187 -11.54 -4.13 -15.67
N HIS A 188 -11.97 -3.33 -16.63
CA HIS A 188 -11.21 -3.02 -17.83
C HIS A 188 -10.54 -1.64 -17.78
N VAL A 189 -10.83 -0.84 -16.74
CA VAL A 189 -10.32 0.53 -16.60
C VAL A 189 -9.14 0.55 -15.61
N HIS A 190 -9.23 -0.25 -14.55
CA HIS A 190 -8.18 -0.34 -13.54
C HIS A 190 -7.45 -1.68 -13.64
N ILE A 191 -6.41 -1.71 -14.47
CA ILE A 191 -5.51 -2.85 -14.57
C ILE A 191 -4.37 -2.61 -13.56
N PRO A 192 -4.32 -3.33 -12.42
CA PRO A 192 -3.23 -3.19 -11.45
C PRO A 192 -1.88 -3.59 -12.06
N ASP A 193 -0.79 -2.97 -11.64
CA ASP A 193 0.55 -3.37 -12.07
C ASP A 193 0.95 -4.67 -11.33
N PRO A 194 1.21 -5.79 -12.04
CA PRO A 194 1.66 -7.03 -11.41
C PRO A 194 2.96 -6.88 -10.60
N LEU A 195 3.80 -5.90 -10.94
CA LEU A 195 5.00 -5.58 -10.18
C LEU A 195 4.65 -4.90 -8.86
N GLU A 196 3.69 -3.98 -8.87
CA GLU A 196 3.22 -3.28 -7.66
C GLU A 196 2.65 -4.28 -6.66
N GLU A 197 1.80 -5.22 -7.10
CA GLU A 197 1.30 -6.31 -6.23
C GLU A 197 2.45 -7.12 -5.61
N LYS A 198 3.49 -7.45 -6.39
CA LYS A 198 4.65 -8.18 -5.87
C LYS A 198 5.52 -7.35 -4.93
N PHE A 199 5.67 -6.05 -5.16
CA PHE A 199 6.38 -5.18 -4.24
C PHE A 199 5.64 -5.08 -2.90
N GLU A 200 4.30 -5.03 -2.90
CA GLU A 200 3.52 -5.06 -1.66
C GLU A 200 3.66 -6.40 -0.93
N GLU A 201 3.57 -7.54 -1.63
CA GLU A 201 3.84 -8.86 -1.02
C GLU A 201 5.25 -8.94 -0.41
N ILE A 202 6.26 -8.42 -1.12
CA ILE A 202 7.65 -8.40 -0.63
C ILE A 202 7.79 -7.49 0.58
N LYS A 203 7.16 -6.30 0.59
CA LYS A 203 7.16 -5.40 1.76
C LYS A 203 6.53 -6.06 2.97
N GLU A 204 5.40 -6.72 2.81
CA GLU A 204 4.76 -7.47 3.90
C GLU A 204 5.68 -8.58 4.42
N TYR A 205 6.32 -9.32 3.53
CA TYR A 205 7.25 -10.38 3.91
C TYR A 205 8.50 -9.84 4.63
N ILE A 206 9.08 -8.73 4.16
CA ILE A 206 10.19 -8.03 4.84
C ILE A 206 9.75 -7.60 6.24
N ASN A 207 8.59 -6.96 6.39
CA ASN A 207 8.08 -6.54 7.69
C ASN A 207 7.90 -7.73 8.66
N VAL A 208 7.44 -8.88 8.16
CA VAL A 208 7.31 -10.10 8.97
C VAL A 208 8.67 -10.66 9.36
N LEU A 209 9.63 -10.69 8.43
CA LEU A 209 10.99 -11.13 8.71
C LEU A 209 11.71 -10.19 9.67
N GLU A 210 11.58 -8.88 9.52
CA GLU A 210 12.15 -7.88 10.42
C GLU A 210 11.62 -8.05 11.84
N ARG A 211 10.29 -8.26 12.01
CA ARG A 211 9.71 -8.57 13.32
C ARG A 211 10.27 -9.86 13.91
N ARG A 212 10.45 -10.90 13.08
CA ARG A 212 10.94 -12.21 13.52
C ARG A 212 12.42 -12.15 13.90
N ILE A 213 13.25 -11.48 13.10
CA ILE A 213 14.68 -11.27 13.37
C ILE A 213 14.83 -10.42 14.64
N SER A 214 14.08 -9.32 14.76
CA SER A 214 14.07 -8.48 15.97
C SER A 214 13.68 -9.27 17.22
N SER A 215 12.76 -10.24 17.10
CA SER A 215 12.37 -11.12 18.22
C SER A 215 13.43 -12.16 18.58
N LEU A 216 14.24 -12.60 17.62
CA LEU A 216 15.27 -13.63 17.79
C LEU A 216 16.60 -13.06 18.26
N GLU A 217 16.94 -11.84 17.82
CA GLU A 217 18.21 -11.18 18.15
C GLU A 217 18.17 -10.44 19.50
N GLY A 218 17.01 -10.35 20.16
CA GLY A 218 16.83 -9.54 21.37
C GLY A 218 16.95 -8.02 21.13
N ASN A 219 17.46 -7.63 19.97
CA ASN A 219 17.49 -6.26 19.45
C ASN A 219 16.11 -5.89 18.91
N THR A 220 15.19 -5.73 19.85
CA THR A 220 13.98 -4.98 19.63
C THR A 220 14.34 -3.56 19.17
N GLU A 221 13.72 -3.07 18.08
CA GLU A 221 13.83 -1.68 17.60
C GLU A 221 14.09 -0.69 18.75
N THR A 222 15.13 0.15 18.62
CA THR A 222 15.44 1.18 19.61
C THR A 222 14.19 2.03 19.82
N ILE A 223 13.72 2.08 21.06
CA ILE A 223 12.56 2.88 21.44
C ILE A 223 12.89 4.32 21.06
N LYS A 224 12.03 5.01 20.31
CA LYS A 224 12.24 6.42 19.99
C LYS A 224 11.36 7.31 20.86
N VAL A 225 11.95 8.34 21.45
CA VAL A 225 11.26 9.34 22.28
C VAL A 225 11.35 10.71 21.60
N TYR A 226 10.30 11.51 21.72
CA TYR A 226 10.34 12.90 21.27
C TYR A 226 11.09 13.73 22.30
N ASN A 227 12.26 14.24 21.92
CA ASN A 227 13.09 15.07 22.79
C ASN A 227 12.69 16.54 22.64
N THR A 228 12.09 17.12 23.68
CA THR A 228 11.66 18.52 23.69
C THR A 228 12.82 19.49 23.50
N LEU A 229 14.04 19.15 23.93
CA LEU A 229 15.22 20.02 23.78
C LEU A 229 15.67 20.12 22.32
N SER A 230 15.60 19.03 21.56
CA SER A 230 16.03 19.01 20.16
C SER A 230 14.88 19.18 19.15
N GLY A 231 13.63 19.00 19.59
CA GLY A 231 12.44 19.03 18.75
C GLY A 231 12.33 17.84 17.79
N LYS A 232 13.05 16.75 18.04
CA LYS A 232 13.11 15.57 17.15
C LYS A 232 12.82 14.28 17.90
N LYS A 233 12.41 13.24 17.14
CA LYS A 233 12.36 11.87 17.65
C LYS A 233 13.77 11.29 17.64
N GLU A 234 14.25 10.88 18.80
CA GLU A 234 15.60 10.37 19.02
C GLU A 234 15.56 8.97 19.61
N ASP A 235 16.61 8.19 19.42
CA ASP A 235 16.75 6.89 20.07
C ASP A 235 16.85 7.09 21.59
N PHE A 236 16.00 6.37 22.31
CA PHE A 236 16.00 6.32 23.76
C PHE A 236 17.20 5.49 24.22
N VAL A 237 18.15 6.17 24.86
CA VAL A 237 19.28 5.56 25.54
C VAL A 237 19.10 5.78 27.04
N PRO A 238 18.95 4.72 27.85
CA PRO A 238 18.83 4.88 29.28
C PRO A 238 20.14 5.41 29.88
N LEU A 239 20.04 6.24 30.93
CA LEU A 239 21.21 6.79 31.62
C LEU A 239 22.09 5.67 32.23
N VAL A 240 21.45 4.62 32.73
CA VAL A 240 22.10 3.40 33.25
C VAL A 240 21.60 2.22 32.42
N PRO A 241 22.48 1.34 31.90
CA PRO A 241 22.06 0.17 31.13
C PRO A 241 21.00 -0.65 31.86
N ASN A 242 19.93 -1.01 31.13
CA ASN A 242 18.78 -1.78 31.62
C ASN A 242 17.93 -1.12 32.72
N LYS A 243 18.23 0.12 33.16
CA LYS A 243 17.47 0.82 34.19
C LYS A 243 16.88 2.13 33.67
N ILE A 244 15.62 2.38 34.00
CA ILE A 244 14.90 3.58 33.60
C ILE A 244 14.32 4.25 34.84
N SER A 245 14.65 5.51 35.03
CA SER A 245 14.03 6.39 36.01
C SER A 245 13.05 7.33 35.30
N MET A 246 11.79 7.34 35.74
CA MET A 246 10.73 8.15 35.15
C MET A 246 10.06 8.99 36.24
N TYR A 247 9.95 10.29 36.00
CA TYR A 247 9.16 11.20 36.84
C TYR A 247 7.94 11.68 36.07
N VAL A 248 6.76 11.57 36.68
CA VAL A 248 5.50 12.08 36.13
C VAL A 248 4.83 12.92 37.19
N CYS A 249 4.52 14.17 36.86
CA CYS A 249 3.83 15.08 37.78
C CYS A 249 2.49 14.46 38.21
N GLY A 250 2.26 14.36 39.52
CA GLY A 250 1.01 13.88 40.07
C GLY A 250 -0.02 14.99 40.26
N ILE A 251 -0.95 14.75 41.18
CA ILE A 251 -2.11 15.62 41.40
C ILE A 251 -1.84 16.67 42.47
N THR A 252 -2.59 17.77 42.39
CA THR A 252 -2.86 18.65 43.53
C THR A 252 -4.19 18.21 44.15
N ALA A 253 -4.16 17.74 45.40
CA ALA A 253 -5.29 17.05 46.03
C ALA A 253 -6.34 18.01 46.61
N TYR A 254 -6.96 18.85 45.76
CA TYR A 254 -7.96 19.85 46.18
C TYR A 254 -9.39 19.58 45.68
N ASP A 255 -9.57 18.66 44.73
CA ASP A 255 -10.86 18.34 44.13
C ASP A 255 -10.88 16.94 43.50
N VAL A 256 -12.07 16.48 43.08
CA VAL A 256 -12.26 15.20 42.39
C VAL A 256 -11.50 15.14 41.06
N CYS A 257 -11.05 13.94 40.71
CA CYS A 257 -10.28 13.72 39.50
C CYS A 257 -11.12 13.93 38.23
N HIS A 258 -10.78 14.94 37.42
CA HIS A 258 -11.34 15.07 36.08
C HIS A 258 -10.58 14.24 35.03
N LEU A 259 -11.19 14.03 33.86
CA LEU A 259 -10.63 13.22 32.78
C LEU A 259 -9.21 13.62 32.32
N GLY A 260 -8.83 14.90 32.48
CA GLY A 260 -7.47 15.37 32.19
C GLY A 260 -6.38 14.69 33.05
N HIS A 261 -6.63 14.49 34.35
CA HIS A 261 -5.70 13.80 35.25
C HIS A 261 -5.61 12.31 34.88
N ALA A 262 -6.77 11.68 34.64
CA ALA A 262 -6.85 10.29 34.21
C ALA A 262 -6.09 10.04 32.90
N ARG A 263 -6.22 10.92 31.91
CA ARG A 263 -5.51 10.81 30.62
C ARG A 263 -4.00 10.75 30.84
N SER A 264 -3.44 11.66 31.64
CA SER A 264 -2.01 11.68 31.94
C SER A 264 -1.58 10.37 32.59
N ALA A 265 -2.28 9.97 33.66
CA ALA A 265 -1.97 8.78 34.43
C ALA A 265 -2.01 7.49 33.57
N ILE A 266 -3.02 7.35 32.70
CA ILE A 266 -3.15 6.21 31.79
C ILE A 266 -2.00 6.18 30.78
N VAL A 267 -1.68 7.30 30.15
CA VAL A 267 -0.63 7.36 29.12
C VAL A 267 0.72 6.94 29.70
N PHE A 268 1.10 7.48 30.86
CA PHE A 268 2.38 7.14 31.47
C PHE A 268 2.40 5.74 32.09
N ASP A 269 1.26 5.21 32.52
CA ASP A 269 1.17 3.80 32.94
C ASP A 269 1.41 2.84 31.77
N ILE A 270 0.85 3.13 30.59
CA ILE A 270 1.10 2.36 29.37
C ILE A 270 2.60 2.40 29.01
N ILE A 271 3.22 3.58 29.07
CA ILE A 271 4.66 3.74 28.80
C ILE A 271 5.49 2.92 29.79
N LYS A 272 5.20 3.01 31.09
CA LYS A 272 5.85 2.21 32.15
C LYS A 272 5.74 0.71 31.88
N ARG A 273 4.53 0.23 31.57
CA ARG A 273 4.28 -1.19 31.25
C ARG A 273 5.03 -1.63 30.00
N TYR A 274 5.09 -0.79 28.98
CA TYR A 274 5.83 -1.08 27.76
C TYR A 274 7.33 -1.23 28.02
N PHE A 275 7.94 -0.33 28.80
CA PHE A 275 9.34 -0.45 29.18
C PHE A 275 9.61 -1.72 30.01
N ARG A 276 8.73 -2.05 30.97
CA ARG A 276 8.84 -3.30 31.74
C ARG A 276 8.68 -4.54 30.84
N TYR A 277 7.75 -4.52 29.89
CA TYR A 277 7.58 -5.58 28.89
C TYR A 277 8.82 -5.77 28.01
N ARG A 278 9.54 -4.68 27.72
CA ARG A 278 10.81 -4.70 26.97
C ARG A 278 12.02 -5.16 27.80
N GLY A 279 11.83 -5.52 29.07
CA GLY A 279 12.87 -6.06 29.95
C GLY A 279 13.65 -5.02 30.76
N PHE A 280 13.23 -3.76 30.76
CA PHE A 280 13.86 -2.73 31.60
C PHE A 280 13.37 -2.78 33.05
N GLU A 281 14.28 -2.54 33.98
CA GLU A 281 13.95 -2.22 35.37
C GLU A 281 13.51 -0.76 35.44
N VAL A 282 12.22 -0.51 35.67
CA VAL A 282 11.64 0.85 35.65
C VAL A 282 11.27 1.29 37.07
N THR A 283 11.87 2.40 37.50
CA THR A 283 11.52 3.15 38.71
C THR A 283 10.71 4.39 38.31
N HIS A 284 9.44 4.42 38.70
CA HIS A 284 8.51 5.52 38.45
C HIS A 284 8.24 6.30 39.74
N ALA A 285 8.54 7.60 39.73
CA ALA A 285 8.21 8.53 40.79
C ALA A 285 7.06 9.47 40.38
N ARG A 286 6.12 9.69 41.31
CA ARG A 286 4.98 10.60 41.12
C ARG A 286 4.68 11.33 42.43
N ASN A 287 4.84 12.64 42.46
CA ASN A 287 4.54 13.44 43.65
C ASN A 287 3.04 13.54 43.93
N ILE A 288 2.67 13.80 45.18
CA ILE A 288 1.33 14.25 45.56
C ILE A 288 1.49 15.63 46.18
N THR A 289 0.87 16.64 45.56
CA THR A 289 0.84 17.99 46.12
C THR A 289 -0.34 18.07 47.09
N ASP A 290 -0.04 17.85 48.36
CA ASP A 290 -0.96 17.83 49.51
C ASP A 290 -1.00 19.16 50.28
N ILE A 291 -0.22 20.15 49.84
CA ILE A 291 -0.23 21.52 50.35
C ILE A 291 -0.19 22.52 49.17
N ASP A 292 -1.18 23.41 49.11
CA ASP A 292 -1.35 24.45 48.07
C ASP A 292 -2.44 25.45 48.50
N ASP A 293 -2.42 26.67 47.97
CA ASP A 293 -3.46 27.69 48.22
C ASP A 293 -4.88 27.20 47.90
N LYS A 294 -5.02 26.38 46.85
CA LYS A 294 -6.32 25.79 46.48
C LYS A 294 -6.82 24.80 47.53
N ILE A 295 -5.91 24.05 48.15
CA ILE A 295 -6.24 23.10 49.22
C ILE A 295 -6.67 23.87 50.47
N ILE A 296 -5.97 24.94 50.83
CA ILE A 296 -6.32 25.82 51.96
C ILE A 296 -7.69 26.47 51.73
N ALA A 297 -7.95 26.99 50.53
CA ALA A 297 -9.24 27.56 50.17
C ALA A 297 -10.37 26.53 50.23
N ARG A 298 -10.12 25.30 49.77
CA ARG A 298 -11.10 24.21 49.84
C ARG A 298 -11.36 23.77 51.28
N ALA A 299 -10.32 23.70 52.11
CA ALA A 299 -10.41 23.38 53.53
C ALA A 299 -11.33 24.38 54.26
N ALA A 300 -11.17 25.68 53.97
CA ALA A 300 -12.05 26.72 54.50
C ALA A 300 -13.51 26.60 54.01
N GLN A 301 -13.73 26.16 52.76
CA GLN A 301 -15.07 25.95 52.21
C GLN A 301 -15.78 24.73 52.83
N GLU A 302 -15.06 23.63 53.02
CA GLU A 302 -15.59 22.39 53.58
C GLU A 302 -15.57 22.34 55.12
N ASN A 303 -14.98 23.36 55.76
CA ASN A 303 -14.82 23.48 57.21
C ASN A 303 -14.11 22.25 57.84
N ILE A 304 -13.07 21.77 57.15
CA ILE A 304 -12.17 20.68 57.55
C ILE A 304 -10.71 21.14 57.41
N SER A 305 -9.75 20.39 57.95
CA SER A 305 -8.33 20.75 57.83
C SER A 305 -7.79 20.51 56.40
N ALA A 306 -6.72 21.24 56.03
CA ALA A 306 -6.06 21.05 54.73
C ALA A 306 -5.51 19.63 54.54
N GLU A 307 -5.02 19.01 55.62
CA GLU A 307 -4.59 17.62 55.64
C GLU A 307 -5.76 16.67 55.34
N GLU A 308 -6.94 16.90 55.93
CA GLU A 308 -8.13 16.10 55.66
C GLU A 308 -8.62 16.24 54.22
N VAL A 309 -8.58 17.46 53.66
CA VAL A 309 -8.88 17.71 52.24
C VAL A 309 -7.93 16.91 51.35
N ALA A 310 -6.63 17.05 51.58
CA ALA A 310 -5.62 16.38 50.77
C ALA A 310 -5.76 14.87 50.84
N ARG A 311 -5.96 14.30 52.04
CA ARG A 311 -6.19 12.87 52.23
C ARG A 311 -7.44 12.40 51.49
N LYS A 312 -8.57 13.09 51.67
CA LYS A 312 -9.86 12.76 51.04
C LYS A 312 -9.73 12.71 49.52
N TYR A 313 -9.19 13.75 48.89
CA TYR A 313 -9.08 13.80 47.43
C TYR A 313 -7.99 12.89 46.87
N THR A 314 -6.96 12.57 47.66
CA THR A 314 -5.97 11.54 47.31
C THR A 314 -6.58 10.14 47.31
N GLU A 315 -7.43 9.81 48.30
CA GLU A 315 -8.16 8.54 48.34
C GLU A 315 -9.13 8.39 47.18
N GLU A 316 -9.89 9.44 46.85
CA GLU A 316 -10.79 9.45 45.68
C GLU A 316 -9.99 9.30 44.36
N TYR A 317 -8.84 9.98 44.24
CA TYR A 317 -7.96 9.79 43.10
C TYR A 317 -7.50 8.34 42.94
N TYR A 318 -7.07 7.72 44.04
CA TYR A 318 -6.64 6.33 44.04
C TYR A 318 -7.76 5.37 43.63
N ARG A 319 -8.97 5.58 44.15
CA ARG A 319 -10.16 4.83 43.77
C ARG A 319 -10.44 4.93 42.27
N ASP A 320 -10.43 6.13 41.72
CA ASP A 320 -10.68 6.36 40.30
C ASP A 320 -9.60 5.71 39.43
N MET A 321 -8.34 5.83 39.81
CA MET A 321 -7.22 5.22 39.08
C MET A 321 -7.26 3.70 39.11
N ASP A 322 -7.70 3.11 40.23
CA ASP A 322 -7.85 1.65 40.36
C ASP A 322 -8.98 1.13 39.46
N LEU A 323 -10.11 1.84 39.40
CA LEU A 323 -11.21 1.51 38.48
C LEU A 323 -10.80 1.60 37.01
N LEU A 324 -9.89 2.51 36.67
CA LEU A 324 -9.31 2.64 35.34
C LEU A 324 -8.17 1.64 35.06
N GLY A 325 -7.77 0.84 36.06
CA GLY A 325 -6.71 -0.14 35.95
C GLY A 325 -5.31 0.47 35.85
N VAL A 326 -5.12 1.71 36.29
CA VAL A 326 -3.83 2.41 36.31
C VAL A 326 -3.00 1.92 37.49
N SER A 327 -1.78 1.44 37.24
CA SER A 327 -0.93 0.93 38.33
C SER A 327 -0.22 2.06 39.09
N ARG A 328 0.04 1.85 40.39
CA ARG A 328 0.72 2.81 41.27
C ARG A 328 2.13 3.16 40.79
N ALA A 329 2.61 4.34 41.18
CA ALA A 329 4.03 4.66 41.05
C ALA A 329 4.84 3.88 42.10
N ASP A 330 6.14 3.70 41.85
CA ASP A 330 7.03 2.98 42.77
C ASP A 330 7.44 3.89 43.95
N ILE A 331 7.42 5.21 43.74
CA ILE A 331 7.73 6.24 44.74
C ILE A 331 6.66 7.34 44.65
N GLU A 332 5.97 7.61 45.76
CA GLU A 332 4.92 8.65 45.86
C GLU A 332 5.15 9.57 47.05
N PRO A 333 6.02 10.59 46.95
CA PRO A 333 6.27 11.51 48.05
C PRO A 333 5.17 12.57 48.14
N ASN A 334 4.75 12.91 49.36
CA ASN A 334 3.93 14.09 49.60
C ASN A 334 4.82 15.34 49.63
N ALA A 335 4.27 16.49 49.25
CA ALA A 335 5.02 17.74 49.31
C ALA A 335 5.34 18.13 50.77
N THR A 336 4.42 17.86 51.70
CA THR A 336 4.61 18.14 53.14
C THR A 336 5.81 17.40 53.75
N ASP A 337 6.06 16.16 53.33
CA ASP A 337 7.17 15.32 53.82
C ASP A 337 8.55 15.90 53.47
N HIS A 338 8.63 16.75 52.44
CA HIS A 338 9.89 17.29 51.90
C HIS A 338 10.03 18.81 52.03
N ILE A 339 9.19 19.48 52.84
CA ILE A 339 9.23 20.94 53.01
C ILE A 339 10.61 21.43 53.48
N GLN A 340 11.22 20.74 54.46
CA GLN A 340 12.51 21.16 54.98
C GLN A 340 13.61 21.07 53.91
N GLU A 341 13.60 20.01 53.09
CA GLU A 341 14.56 19.84 51.99
C GLU A 341 14.39 20.92 50.92
N MET A 342 13.14 21.32 50.64
CA MET A 342 12.85 22.44 49.74
C MET A 342 13.40 23.75 50.29
N ILE A 343 13.19 24.04 51.59
CA ILE A 343 13.72 25.24 52.26
C ILE A 343 15.25 25.26 52.20
N ASP A 344 15.91 24.15 52.54
CA ASP A 344 17.36 24.04 52.54
C ASP A 344 17.95 24.23 51.13
N THR A 345 17.26 23.69 50.11
CA THR A 345 17.65 23.86 48.71
C THR A 345 17.52 25.31 48.25
N ILE A 346 16.40 25.96 48.58
CA ILE A 346 16.15 27.37 48.26
C ILE A 346 17.18 28.26 48.96
N GLN A 347 17.46 28.02 50.23
CA GLN A 347 18.48 28.76 50.97
C GLN A 347 19.87 28.60 50.33
N GLY A 348 20.23 27.38 49.93
CA GLY A 348 21.49 27.14 49.21
C GLY A 348 21.58 27.86 47.86
N LEU A 349 20.46 28.12 47.18
CA LEU A 349 20.42 28.93 45.95
C LEU A 349 20.59 30.42 46.25
N ILE A 350 19.98 30.92 47.33
CA ILE A 350 20.15 32.30 47.80
C ILE A 350 21.62 32.54 48.18
N ASP A 351 22.22 31.64 48.95
CA ASP A 351 23.60 31.77 49.43
C ASP A 351 24.62 31.80 48.28
N LYS A 352 24.35 31.06 47.21
CA LYS A 352 25.17 31.06 45.97
C LYS A 352 24.82 32.24 45.04
N GLY A 353 23.82 33.05 45.40
CA GLY A 353 23.36 34.19 44.63
C GLY A 353 22.55 33.84 43.38
N TYR A 354 22.02 32.62 43.25
CA TYR A 354 21.17 32.19 42.12
C TYR A 354 19.67 32.44 42.38
N ALA A 355 19.29 32.86 43.58
CA ALA A 355 17.93 33.22 43.91
C ALA A 355 17.91 34.49 44.78
N TYR A 356 16.77 35.21 44.78
CA TYR A 356 16.57 36.42 45.57
C TYR A 356 15.15 36.46 46.17
N THR A 357 15.05 37.05 47.35
CA THR A 357 13.78 37.26 48.05
C THR A 357 13.10 38.54 47.56
N VAL A 358 11.78 38.54 47.39
CA VAL A 358 11.00 39.75 47.10
C VAL A 358 10.16 40.19 48.30
N GLU A 359 9.65 41.44 48.26
CA GLU A 359 8.67 41.92 49.23
C GLU A 359 7.41 41.04 49.17
N GLY A 360 7.13 40.32 50.26
CA GLY A 360 6.05 39.32 50.32
C GLY A 360 6.52 37.94 50.80
N GLY A 361 7.83 37.70 50.85
CA GLY A 361 8.42 36.46 51.36
C GLY A 361 8.68 35.39 50.29
N ASP A 362 8.23 35.62 49.05
CA ASP A 362 8.52 34.75 47.93
C ASP A 362 10.00 34.79 47.54
N VAL A 363 10.50 33.68 47.01
CA VAL A 363 11.86 33.55 46.49
C VAL A 363 11.81 33.28 45.00
N TYR A 364 12.48 34.12 44.21
CA TYR A 364 12.56 34.01 42.76
C TYR A 364 13.95 33.55 42.34
N PHE A 365 14.01 32.76 41.26
CA PHE A 365 15.27 32.33 40.66
C PHE A 365 15.83 33.41 39.71
N GLU A 366 17.12 33.73 39.83
CA GLU A 366 17.80 34.70 38.98
C GLU A 366 18.13 34.09 37.61
N VAL A 367 17.20 34.24 36.67
CA VAL A 367 17.28 33.69 35.31
C VAL A 367 18.55 34.13 34.57
N SER A 368 19.03 35.36 34.80
CA SER A 368 20.23 35.87 34.11
C SER A 368 21.51 35.10 34.46
N LYS A 369 21.53 34.36 35.57
CA LYS A 369 22.67 33.55 36.01
C LYS A 369 22.65 32.13 35.47
N PHE A 370 21.64 31.75 34.67
CA PHE A 370 21.55 30.44 34.06
C PHE A 370 21.55 30.56 32.54
N ASP A 371 22.74 30.41 31.93
CA ASP A 371 22.98 30.50 30.47
C ASP A 371 22.12 29.52 29.63
N GLY A 372 21.45 28.56 30.27
CA GLY A 372 20.53 27.60 29.66
C GLY A 372 19.05 27.82 29.98
N TYR A 373 18.66 28.95 30.55
CA TYR A 373 17.27 29.18 30.87
C TYR A 373 16.43 29.38 29.60
N GLY A 374 15.37 28.59 29.45
CA GLY A 374 14.47 28.69 28.29
C GLY A 374 14.73 27.70 27.16
N LYS A 375 15.79 26.87 27.22
CA LYS A 375 16.13 25.94 26.11
C LYS A 375 15.00 24.97 25.80
N LEU A 376 14.29 24.51 26.82
CA LEU A 376 13.17 23.57 26.67
C LEU A 376 11.86 24.23 26.19
N SER A 377 11.68 25.54 26.42
CA SER A 377 10.48 26.27 25.99
C SER A 377 10.67 26.98 24.65
N GLY A 378 11.88 26.91 24.06
CA GLY A 378 12.24 27.60 22.83
C GLY A 378 12.30 29.13 22.98
N LYS A 379 12.44 29.64 24.21
CA LYS A 379 12.44 31.08 24.54
C LYS A 379 13.83 31.58 24.99
N ASN A 380 14.90 31.06 24.38
CA ASN A 380 16.27 31.55 24.60
C ASN A 380 16.55 32.84 23.84
#